data_AF-A0AA40DT67-F1
#
_entry.id   AF-A0AA40DT67-F1
#
_cell.length_a   1.000
_cell.length_b   1.000
_cell.length_c   1.000
_cell.angle_alpha   90.00
_cell.angle_beta   90.00
_cell.angle_gamma   90.00
#
_symmetry.space_group_name_H-M   'P 1'
#
loop_
_entity.id
_entity.type
_entity.pdbx_description
1 polymer ?
#
loop_
_entity_poly.entity_id
_entity_poly.type
_entity_poly.pdbx_seq_one_letter_code
_entity_poly.pdbx_strand_id
1 'polypeptide(L)'
;MASPSFRQIRRDSAPPGYTTPPFPSLHVPLQDPTNSLYTVHDIWRFTVIWTLILYGLFHLGAAGIALLMQVGKRRSNWKYLWLVPLVYAVVAGVEALFAGSIVGLIVGASYVAGNFTMSTWIPFVWGWVNALVLIVSSFRNQGGL
;
A
#
# COMPACT_ATOMS: atom_id res chain seq x y z
N MET A 1 -14.27 -30.28 4.67
CA MET A 1 -13.43 -29.07 4.62
C MET A 1 -11.99 -29.53 4.50
N ALA A 2 -11.43 -29.53 3.29
CA ALA A 2 -10.07 -30.06 3.07
C ALA A 2 -9.05 -29.06 3.61
N SER A 3 -8.10 -29.53 4.43
CA SER A 3 -6.99 -28.70 4.90
C SER A 3 -6.15 -28.24 3.72
N PRO A 4 -5.75 -26.95 3.63
CA PRO A 4 -4.85 -26.49 2.58
C PRO A 4 -3.55 -27.29 2.67
N SER A 5 -3.27 -28.10 1.66
CA SER A 5 -2.07 -28.93 1.65
C SER A 5 -0.84 -28.03 1.51
N PHE A 6 0.25 -28.34 2.24
CA PHE A 6 1.52 -27.60 2.20
C PHE A 6 2.07 -27.36 0.78
N ARG A 7 1.68 -28.19 -0.19
CA ARG A 7 2.01 -28.02 -1.61
C ARG A 7 1.45 -26.74 -2.24
N GLN A 8 0.35 -26.18 -1.74
CA GLN A 8 -0.25 -24.96 -2.33
C GLN A 8 0.50 -23.67 -1.95
N ILE A 9 1.27 -23.68 -0.85
CA ILE A 9 2.07 -22.54 -0.39
C ILE A 9 3.45 -22.53 -1.07
N ARG A 10 3.96 -23.73 -1.40
CA ARG A 10 5.21 -23.91 -2.11
C ARG A 10 5.01 -23.62 -3.60
N ARG A 11 5.86 -22.75 -4.13
CA ARG A 11 5.81 -22.26 -5.50
C ARG A 11 6.58 -23.21 -6.43
N ASP A 12 6.00 -24.32 -6.85
CA ASP A 12 6.74 -25.23 -7.74
C ASP A 12 6.98 -24.60 -9.13
N SER A 13 6.12 -23.67 -9.56
CA SER A 13 6.24 -22.61 -10.58
C SER A 13 4.89 -21.88 -10.66
N ALA A 14 4.78 -20.72 -11.33
CA ALA A 14 3.44 -20.18 -11.64
C ALA A 14 2.67 -21.22 -12.48
N PRO A 15 1.41 -21.59 -12.13
CA PRO A 15 0.66 -22.59 -12.87
C PRO A 15 0.58 -22.23 -14.36
N PRO A 16 0.61 -23.21 -15.28
CA PRO A 16 0.38 -22.95 -16.70
C PRO A 16 -0.95 -22.20 -16.88
N GLY A 17 -0.89 -21.01 -17.50
CA GLY A 17 -2.05 -20.13 -17.65
C GLY A 17 -2.30 -19.16 -16.49
N TYR A 18 -1.33 -18.96 -15.59
CA TYR A 18 -1.42 -17.91 -14.56
C TYR A 18 -1.71 -16.55 -15.19
N THR A 19 -2.77 -15.90 -14.68
CA THR A 19 -3.09 -14.51 -14.94
C THR A 19 -3.03 -13.75 -13.63
N THR A 20 -2.50 -12.52 -13.68
CA THR A 20 -2.45 -11.67 -12.49
C THR A 20 -3.88 -11.40 -12.00
N PRO A 21 -4.19 -11.64 -10.73
CA PRO A 21 -5.51 -11.38 -10.18
C PRO A 21 -5.86 -9.89 -10.30
N PRO A 22 -7.15 -9.53 -10.45
CA PRO A 22 -7.55 -8.14 -10.49
C PRO A 22 -7.27 -7.48 -9.13
N PHE A 23 -6.72 -6.27 -9.14
CA PHE A 23 -6.66 -5.46 -7.93
C PHE A 23 -8.10 -5.11 -7.48
N PRO A 24 -8.46 -5.17 -6.19
CA PRO A 24 -7.59 -5.40 -5.02
C PRO A 24 -7.47 -6.87 -4.57
N SER A 25 -8.37 -7.74 -5.04
CA SER A 25 -8.48 -9.19 -4.78
C SER A 25 -8.28 -9.70 -3.34
N LEU A 26 -8.22 -8.83 -2.31
CA LEU A 26 -7.93 -9.02 -0.86
C LEU A 26 -8.25 -10.41 -0.26
N HIS A 27 -7.60 -11.46 -0.72
CA HIS A 27 -7.92 -12.83 -0.33
C HIS A 27 -6.89 -13.33 0.69
N VAL A 28 -7.36 -14.22 1.56
CA VAL A 28 -6.54 -14.87 2.59
C VAL A 28 -6.00 -16.18 2.01
N PRO A 29 -4.71 -16.53 2.20
CA PRO A 29 -4.11 -17.73 1.59
C PRO A 29 -4.83 -19.04 1.97
N LEU A 30 -5.43 -19.09 3.17
CA LEU A 30 -6.15 -20.25 3.69
C LEU A 30 -7.50 -20.49 3.01
N GLN A 31 -8.06 -19.48 2.35
CA GLN A 31 -9.40 -19.53 1.76
C GLN A 31 -9.36 -19.73 0.25
N ASP A 32 -8.38 -19.12 -0.44
CA ASP A 32 -8.31 -19.19 -1.89
C ASP A 32 -6.86 -19.09 -2.40
N PRO A 33 -6.23 -20.22 -2.78
CA PRO A 33 -4.88 -20.23 -3.32
C PRO A 33 -4.81 -19.78 -4.80
N THR A 34 -5.95 -19.74 -5.51
CA THR A 34 -6.00 -19.47 -6.96
C THR A 34 -5.68 -18.02 -7.31
N ASN A 35 -5.96 -17.09 -6.39
CA ASN A 35 -5.78 -15.66 -6.58
C ASN A 35 -4.41 -15.13 -6.07
N SER A 36 -3.43 -15.99 -5.84
CA SER A 36 -2.13 -15.58 -5.28
C SER A 36 -1.24 -14.87 -6.30
N LEU A 37 -0.36 -14.00 -5.81
CA LEU A 37 0.71 -13.34 -6.56
C LEU A 37 1.94 -14.25 -6.61
N TYR A 38 2.43 -14.45 -7.83
CA TYR A 38 3.60 -15.29 -8.07
C TYR A 38 4.81 -14.39 -8.39
N THR A 39 4.65 -13.41 -9.27
CA THR A 39 5.79 -12.63 -9.80
C THR A 39 6.16 -11.45 -8.91
N VAL A 40 7.46 -11.14 -8.81
CA VAL A 40 7.97 -9.94 -8.10
C VAL A 40 7.27 -8.68 -8.59
N HIS A 41 7.07 -8.56 -9.90
CA HIS A 41 6.36 -7.43 -10.51
C HIS A 41 4.95 -7.25 -9.96
N ASP A 42 4.18 -8.33 -9.82
CA ASP A 42 2.80 -8.26 -9.35
C ASP A 42 2.75 -7.91 -7.86
N ILE A 43 3.65 -8.50 -7.07
CA ILE A 43 3.83 -8.18 -5.64
C ILE A 43 4.19 -6.71 -5.46
N TRP A 44 5.18 -6.23 -6.22
CA TRP A 44 5.61 -4.83 -6.20
C TRP A 44 4.47 -3.89 -6.57
N ARG A 45 3.76 -4.17 -7.68
CA ARG A 45 2.64 -3.35 -8.14
C ARG A 45 1.53 -3.27 -7.10
N PHE A 46 1.12 -4.39 -6.50
CA PHE A 46 0.10 -4.41 -5.46
C PHE A 46 0.55 -3.62 -4.23
N THR A 47 1.82 -3.75 -3.82
CA THR A 47 2.37 -3.05 -2.65
C THR A 47 2.42 -1.54 -2.88
N VAL A 48 2.87 -1.11 -4.07
CA VAL A 48 2.90 0.32 -4.44
C VAL A 48 1.50 0.91 -4.51
N ILE A 49 0.55 0.22 -5.16
CA ILE A 49 -0.84 0.72 -5.28
C ILE A 49 -1.47 0.85 -3.89
N TRP A 50 -1.32 -0.15 -3.02
CA TRP A 50 -1.85 -0.05 -1.66
C TRP A 50 -1.20 1.06 -0.83
N THR A 51 0.12 1.22 -0.95
CA THR A 51 0.84 2.30 -0.27
C THR A 51 0.37 3.66 -0.77
N LEU A 52 0.19 3.84 -2.09
CA LEU A 52 -0.36 5.08 -2.69
C LEU A 52 -1.76 5.40 -2.16
N ILE A 53 -2.64 4.41 -2.12
CA ILE A 53 -4.01 4.59 -1.59
C ILE A 53 -3.96 5.03 -0.13
N LEU A 54 -3.22 4.32 0.72
CA LEU A 54 -3.20 4.60 2.15
C LEU A 54 -2.53 5.96 2.45
N TYR A 55 -1.38 6.24 1.82
CA TYR A 55 -0.70 7.53 2.00
C TYR A 55 -1.57 8.68 1.49
N GLY A 56 -2.22 8.50 0.34
CA GLY A 56 -3.18 9.45 -0.20
C GLY A 56 -4.32 9.71 0.77
N LEU A 57 -4.92 8.67 1.36
CA LEU A 57 -6.00 8.80 2.34
C LEU A 57 -5.56 9.60 3.58
N PHE A 58 -4.38 9.31 4.14
CA PHE A 58 -3.89 10.03 5.31
C PHE A 58 -3.55 11.50 5.01
N HIS A 59 -2.85 11.76 3.91
CA HIS A 59 -2.48 13.12 3.51
C HIS A 59 -3.69 13.95 3.11
N LEU A 60 -4.59 13.41 2.29
CA LEU A 60 -5.79 14.12 1.87
C LEU A 60 -6.79 14.25 3.02
N GLY A 61 -6.82 13.30 3.97
CA GLY A 61 -7.55 13.44 5.22
C GLY A 61 -7.05 14.65 6.03
N ALA A 62 -5.74 14.78 6.21
CA ALA A 62 -5.12 15.94 6.87
C ALA A 62 -5.42 17.25 6.12
N ALA A 63 -5.30 17.26 4.79
CA ALA A 63 -5.67 18.40 3.96
C ALA A 63 -7.15 18.77 4.12
N GLY A 64 -8.04 17.78 4.17
CA GLY A 64 -9.47 17.97 4.41
C GLY A 64 -9.75 18.65 5.74
N ILE A 65 -9.11 18.21 6.83
CA ILE A 65 -9.21 18.87 8.14
C ILE A 65 -8.68 20.31 8.07
N ALA A 66 -7.54 20.54 7.43
CA ALA A 66 -6.98 21.89 7.28
C ALA A 66 -7.92 22.82 6.51
N LEU A 67 -8.55 22.32 5.44
CA LEU A 67 -9.53 23.07 4.68
C LEU A 67 -10.80 23.36 5.50
N LEU A 68 -11.33 22.38 6.24
CA LEU A 68 -12.49 22.59 7.12
C LEU A 68 -12.23 23.68 8.16
N MET A 69 -11.01 23.76 8.72
CA MET A 69 -10.63 24.85 9.63
C MET A 69 -10.54 26.23 8.94
N GLN A 70 -10.42 26.27 7.61
CA GLN A 70 -10.26 27.49 6.82
C GLN A 70 -11.58 27.97 6.20
N VAL A 71 -12.53 27.06 5.94
CA VAL A 71 -13.88 27.34 5.45
C VAL A 71 -14.67 28.06 6.55
N GLY A 72 -14.83 29.37 6.43
CA GLY A 72 -15.52 30.23 7.41
C GLY A 72 -14.77 31.53 7.73
N LYS A 73 -13.47 31.61 7.41
CA LYS A 73 -12.73 32.87 7.53
C LYS A 73 -13.02 33.77 6.31
N ARG A 74 -13.39 35.03 6.59
CA ARG A 74 -13.73 36.11 5.61
C ARG A 74 -12.69 36.34 4.50
N ARG A 75 -11.47 35.81 4.65
CA ARG A 75 -10.33 35.99 3.73
C ARG A 75 -9.86 34.68 3.07
N SER A 76 -10.70 33.64 3.02
CA SER A 76 -10.36 32.38 2.36
C SER A 76 -10.24 32.59 0.84
N ASN A 77 -9.04 32.40 0.31
CA ASN A 77 -8.76 32.57 -1.10
C ASN A 77 -9.03 31.24 -1.82
N TRP A 78 -9.86 31.24 -2.85
CA TRP A 78 -10.21 30.03 -3.63
C TRP A 78 -9.00 29.25 -4.13
N LYS A 79 -7.89 29.94 -4.41
CA LYS A 79 -6.61 29.32 -4.78
C LYS A 79 -6.06 28.37 -3.72
N TYR A 80 -6.21 28.69 -2.43
CA TYR A 80 -5.74 27.81 -1.34
C TYR A 80 -6.54 26.52 -1.22
N LEU A 81 -7.84 26.55 -1.58
CA LEU A 81 -8.70 25.37 -1.55
C LEU A 81 -8.22 24.26 -2.50
N TRP A 82 -7.56 24.64 -3.60
CA TRP A 82 -6.99 23.70 -4.58
C TRP A 82 -5.51 23.44 -4.34
N LEU A 83 -4.76 24.46 -3.94
CA LEU A 83 -3.32 24.34 -3.73
C LEU A 83 -2.98 23.38 -2.58
N VAL A 84 -3.71 23.44 -1.47
CA VAL A 84 -3.42 22.62 -0.28
C VAL A 84 -3.60 21.12 -0.58
N PRO A 85 -4.74 20.64 -1.11
CA PRO A 85 -4.87 19.22 -1.50
C PRO A 85 -3.85 18.78 -2.54
N LEU A 86 -3.53 19.65 -3.51
CA LEU A 86 -2.56 19.33 -4.55
C LEU A 86 -1.17 19.08 -3.97
N VAL A 87 -0.69 19.96 -3.08
CA VAL A 87 0.62 19.80 -2.42
C VAL A 87 0.64 18.51 -1.60
N TYR A 88 -0.40 18.25 -0.80
CA TYR A 88 -0.51 17.03 -0.01
C TYR A 88 -0.54 15.77 -0.88
N ALA A 89 -1.25 15.79 -2.02
CA ALA A 89 -1.29 14.68 -2.96
C ALA A 89 0.08 14.40 -3.59
N VAL A 90 0.83 15.44 -3.97
CA VAL A 90 2.18 15.29 -4.53
C VAL A 90 3.14 14.71 -3.50
N VAL A 91 3.14 15.23 -2.27
CA VAL A 91 3.97 14.69 -1.18
C VAL A 91 3.62 13.23 -0.91
N ALA A 92 2.33 12.92 -0.75
CA ALA A 92 1.86 11.55 -0.55
C ALA A 92 2.30 10.61 -1.68
N GLY A 93 2.18 11.05 -2.93
CA GLY A 93 2.56 10.28 -4.10
C GLY A 93 4.05 9.96 -4.12
N VAL A 94 4.90 10.95 -3.86
CA VAL A 94 6.36 10.75 -3.81
C VAL A 94 6.74 9.79 -2.69
N GLU A 95 6.28 10.05 -1.47
CA GLU A 95 6.59 9.19 -0.31
C GLU A 95 6.11 7.75 -0.51
N ALA A 96 4.89 7.58 -1.04
CA ALA A 96 4.31 6.27 -1.28
C ALA A 96 5.03 5.49 -2.37
N LEU A 97 5.49 6.16 -3.44
CA LEU A 97 6.26 5.52 -4.50
C LEU A 97 7.59 4.99 -3.95
N PHE A 98 8.29 5.77 -3.12
CA PHE A 98 9.55 5.32 -2.50
C PHE A 98 9.31 4.20 -1.49
N ALA A 99 8.45 4.41 -0.50
CA ALA A 99 8.19 3.42 0.56
C ALA A 99 7.61 2.12 -0.02
N GLY A 100 6.61 2.23 -0.89
CA GLY A 100 5.96 1.10 -1.54
C GLY A 100 6.91 0.33 -2.47
N SER A 101 7.79 1.03 -3.21
CA SER A 101 8.74 0.35 -4.10
C SER A 101 9.83 -0.38 -3.35
N ILE A 102 10.43 0.25 -2.33
CA ILE A 102 11.48 -0.38 -1.51
C ILE A 102 10.93 -1.65 -0.84
N VAL A 103 9.80 -1.53 -0.14
CA VAL A 103 9.17 -2.67 0.54
C VAL A 103 8.70 -3.72 -0.46
N GLY A 104 8.02 -3.30 -1.54
CA GLY A 104 7.48 -4.21 -2.55
C GLY A 104 8.55 -5.04 -3.25
N LEU A 105 9.72 -4.43 -3.55
CA LEU A 105 10.85 -5.14 -4.15
C LEU A 105 11.51 -6.09 -3.15
N ILE A 106 11.76 -5.65 -1.91
CA ILE A 106 12.40 -6.48 -0.87
C ILE A 106 11.52 -7.70 -0.56
N VAL A 107 10.24 -7.47 -0.28
CA VAL A 107 9.29 -8.54 0.06
C VAL A 107 9.03 -9.42 -1.15
N GLY A 108 8.86 -8.86 -2.34
CA GLY A 108 8.70 -9.63 -3.58
C GLY A 108 9.89 -10.55 -3.84
N ALA A 109 11.11 -10.05 -3.75
CA ALA A 109 12.32 -10.85 -3.89
C ALA A 109 12.41 -11.95 -2.82
N SER A 110 12.04 -11.64 -1.57
CA SER A 110 12.07 -12.59 -0.46
C SER A 110 11.10 -13.76 -0.67
N TYR A 111 9.87 -13.49 -1.13
CA TYR A 111 8.89 -14.53 -1.45
C TYR A 111 9.33 -15.41 -2.61
N VAL A 112 9.91 -14.81 -3.66
CA VAL A 112 10.44 -15.57 -4.80
C VAL A 112 11.64 -16.42 -4.40
N ALA A 113 12.59 -15.89 -3.63
CA ALA A 113 13.75 -16.62 -3.14
C ALA A 113 13.37 -17.76 -2.18
N GLY A 114 12.35 -17.55 -1.34
CA GLY A 114 11.79 -18.57 -0.45
C GLY A 114 10.89 -19.60 -1.15
N ASN A 115 10.66 -19.43 -2.46
CA ASN A 115 9.76 -20.26 -3.24
C ASN A 115 8.34 -20.33 -2.64
N PHE A 116 7.83 -19.16 -2.22
CA PHE A 116 6.50 -18.99 -1.64
C PHE A 116 5.60 -18.16 -2.55
N THR A 117 4.31 -18.49 -2.56
CA THR A 117 3.27 -17.64 -3.16
C THR A 117 2.81 -16.57 -2.16
N MET A 118 2.38 -15.42 -2.66
CA MET A 118 1.91 -14.31 -1.82
C MET A 118 0.41 -14.08 -2.03
N SER A 119 -0.40 -14.08 -0.97
CA SER A 119 -1.79 -13.62 -1.10
C SER A 119 -1.88 -12.11 -1.31
N THR A 120 -2.91 -11.64 -2.01
CA THR A 120 -3.09 -10.19 -2.29
C THR A 120 -3.42 -9.36 -1.05
N TRP A 121 -3.80 -10.00 0.06
CA TRP A 121 -3.91 -9.34 1.38
C TRP A 121 -2.55 -8.92 1.96
N ILE A 122 -1.45 -9.62 1.65
CA ILE A 122 -0.14 -9.31 2.22
C ILE A 122 0.38 -7.92 1.78
N PRO A 123 0.33 -7.54 0.48
CA PRO A 123 0.64 -6.18 0.05
C PRO A 123 -0.20 -5.09 0.73
N PHE A 124 -1.48 -5.37 1.02
CA PHE A 124 -2.35 -4.44 1.76
C PHE A 124 -1.85 -4.20 3.18
N VAL A 125 -1.46 -5.27 3.89
CA VAL A 125 -0.87 -5.17 5.24
C VAL A 125 0.43 -4.37 5.20
N TRP A 126 1.29 -4.60 4.21
CA TRP A 126 2.53 -3.81 4.05
C TRP A 126 2.26 -2.33 3.80
N GLY A 127 1.19 -2.00 3.06
CA GLY A 127 0.73 -0.62 2.92
C GLY A 127 0.39 0.02 4.28
N TRP A 128 -0.28 -0.71 5.17
CA TRP A 128 -0.55 -0.25 6.54
C TRP A 128 0.71 -0.09 7.37
N VAL A 129 1.64 -1.06 7.30
CA VAL A 129 2.94 -0.96 7.99
C VAL A 129 3.68 0.31 7.56
N ASN A 130 3.76 0.57 6.25
CA ASN A 130 4.36 1.80 5.72
C ASN A 130 3.69 3.05 6.29
N ALA A 131 2.36 3.13 6.25
CA ALA A 131 1.62 4.30 6.72
C ALA A 131 1.79 4.52 8.23
N LEU A 132 1.76 3.45 9.02
CA LEU A 132 1.96 3.53 10.48
C LEU A 132 3.40 3.93 10.83
N VAL A 133 4.40 3.42 10.11
CA VAL A 133 5.80 3.84 10.28
C VAL A 133 5.94 5.33 9.96
N LEU A 134 5.32 5.82 8.88
CA LEU A 134 5.31 7.25 8.56
C LEU A 134 4.70 8.08 9.69
N ILE A 135 3.51 7.69 10.18
CA ILE A 135 2.80 8.39 11.25
C ILE A 135 3.64 8.43 12.54
N VAL A 136 4.17 7.29 12.97
CA VAL A 136 5.00 7.20 14.19
C VAL A 136 6.29 8.01 14.04
N SER A 137 6.92 7.96 12.86
CA SER A 137 8.14 8.74 12.57
C SER A 137 7.87 10.26 12.59
N SER A 138 6.68 10.69 12.15
CA SER A 138 6.27 12.10 12.20
C SER A 138 6.26 12.66 13.63
N PHE A 139 5.78 11.90 14.61
CA PHE A 139 5.77 12.35 16.01
C PHE A 139 7.17 12.51 16.59
N ARG A 140 8.10 11.62 16.22
CA ARG A 140 9.50 11.70 16.68
C ARG A 140 10.19 12.97 16.20
N ASN A 141 9.86 13.43 14.98
CA ASN A 141 10.46 14.63 14.40
C ASN A 141 9.93 15.94 15.02
N GLN A 142 8.79 15.90 15.72
CA GLN A 142 8.20 17.07 16.40
C GLN A 142 8.48 17.12 17.91
N GLY A 143 8.84 15.99 18.53
CA GLY A 143 9.15 15.89 19.96
C GLY A 143 10.60 16.20 20.36
N GLY A 144 11.40 16.78 19.46
CA GLY A 144 12.80 17.14 19.71
C GLY A 144 13.01 18.58 20.22
N LEU A 145 12.09 19.08 21.05
CA LEU A 145 12.25 20.33 21.80
C LEU A 145 12.90 20.06 23.17
#